data_AF-A0A658BPR9-F1
#
_entry.id   AF-A0A658BPR9-F1
#
_cell.length_a   1.000
_cell.length_b   1.000
_cell.length_c   1.000
_cell.angle_alpha   90.00
_cell.angle_beta   90.00
_cell.angle_gamma   90.00
#
_symmetry.space_group_name_H-M   'P 1'
#
loop_
_entity.id
_entity.type
_entity.pdbx_description
1 polymer ?
#
loop_
_entity_poly.entity_id
_entity_poly.type
_entity_poly.pdbx_seq_one_letter_code
_entity_poly.pdbx_strand_id
1 'polypeptide(L)'
;MELATSLLEKYSKAGPRYTSYPTAPYFTEAFGEKEWLDELNATQASGRDMSLYVHIPFCDTLCYYCGCNMVATHDYSKADTYLGYLFQEIDRVAALTAPERLARQVHWGGGTPTFLKPADIRRLFQHLASRFNIAPDAEISCELDPRELSREHIEALAESGFNRVSMGVQDLDEKVQKAV
;
A
#
# COMPACT_ATOMS: atom_id res chain seq x y z
N MET A 1 -28.65 -19.45 -3.34
CA MET A 1 -27.77 -20.55 -3.78
C MET A 1 -27.48 -21.41 -2.55
N GLU A 2 -28.12 -22.57 -2.41
CA GLU A 2 -27.79 -23.51 -1.33
C GLU A 2 -26.53 -24.28 -1.75
N LEU A 3 -25.41 -24.00 -1.08
CA LEU A 3 -24.21 -24.81 -1.19
C LEU A 3 -24.38 -26.02 -0.26
N ALA A 4 -24.25 -27.23 -0.81
CA ALA A 4 -24.27 -28.43 0.02
C ALA A 4 -23.09 -28.41 0.99
N THR A 5 -23.34 -28.53 2.30
CA THR A 5 -22.31 -28.57 3.35
C THR A 5 -21.22 -29.59 3.05
N SER A 6 -21.59 -30.73 2.46
CA SER A 6 -20.67 -31.78 2.04
C SER A 6 -19.60 -31.32 1.04
N LEU A 7 -19.90 -30.32 0.20
CA LEU A 7 -18.91 -29.72 -0.70
C LEU A 7 -17.95 -28.79 0.04
N LEU A 8 -18.45 -28.01 1.00
CA LEU A 8 -17.61 -27.14 1.83
C LEU A 8 -16.64 -27.98 2.67
N GLU A 9 -17.12 -29.04 3.33
CA GLU A 9 -16.27 -29.97 4.09
C GLU A 9 -15.22 -30.65 3.21
N LYS A 10 -15.57 -30.99 1.96
CA LYS A 10 -14.65 -31.63 1.02
C LYS A 10 -13.55 -30.68 0.53
N TYR A 11 -13.89 -29.42 0.24
CA TYR A 11 -13.02 -28.48 -0.47
C TYR A 11 -12.43 -27.35 0.38
N SER A 12 -12.88 -27.15 1.63
CA SER A 12 -12.29 -26.21 2.58
C SER A 12 -10.95 -26.74 3.14
N LYS A 13 -9.97 -26.86 2.25
CA LYS A 13 -8.60 -27.30 2.54
C LYS A 13 -7.63 -26.16 2.26
N ALA A 14 -6.47 -26.20 2.91
CA ALA A 14 -5.40 -25.26 2.61
C ALA A 14 -5.00 -25.36 1.13
N GLY A 15 -4.96 -24.21 0.46
CA GLY A 15 -4.56 -24.08 -0.94
C GLY A 15 -3.73 -22.81 -1.15
N PRO A 16 -3.09 -22.66 -2.33
CA PRO A 16 -2.34 -21.45 -2.63
C PRO A 16 -3.28 -20.24 -2.60
N ARG A 17 -2.82 -19.14 -2.02
CA ARG A 17 -3.52 -17.85 -2.12
C ARG A 17 -3.31 -17.32 -3.54
N TYR A 18 -4.38 -17.29 -4.33
CA TYR A 18 -4.35 -16.73 -5.69
C TYR A 18 -4.40 -15.20 -5.65
N THR A 19 -3.35 -14.59 -5.09
CA THR A 19 -3.17 -13.12 -5.06
C THR A 19 -2.65 -12.57 -6.38
N SER A 20 -1.92 -13.40 -7.13
CA SER A 20 -1.40 -13.15 -8.48
C SER A 20 -1.20 -14.48 -9.20
N TYR A 21 -0.98 -14.44 -10.52
CA TYR A 21 -0.57 -15.62 -11.28
C TYR A 21 0.58 -15.28 -12.23
N PRO A 22 1.75 -15.96 -12.14
CA PRO A 22 2.13 -16.92 -11.09
C PRO A 22 2.11 -16.31 -9.67
N THR A 23 2.00 -17.15 -8.65
CA THR A 23 1.98 -16.72 -7.24
C THR A 23 3.38 -16.39 -6.74
N ALA A 24 3.49 -15.68 -5.62
CA ALA A 24 4.77 -15.27 -5.02
C ALA A 24 5.82 -16.39 -4.80
N PRO A 25 5.46 -17.65 -4.48
CA PRO A 25 6.43 -18.75 -4.41
C PRO A 25 7.20 -19.03 -5.71
N TYR A 26 6.76 -18.49 -6.84
CA TYR A 26 7.48 -18.57 -8.12
C TYR A 26 8.45 -17.40 -8.35
N PHE A 27 8.53 -16.43 -7.44
CA PHE A 27 9.52 -15.37 -7.51
C PHE A 27 10.90 -15.94 -7.21
N THR A 28 11.91 -15.51 -7.97
CA THR A 28 13.29 -15.97 -7.83
C THR A 28 14.23 -14.78 -7.90
N GLU A 29 15.41 -14.93 -7.29
CA GLU A 29 16.47 -13.90 -7.33
C GLU A 29 17.12 -13.75 -8.72
N ALA A 30 16.75 -14.60 -9.68
CA ALA A 30 17.21 -14.47 -11.07
C ALA A 30 16.58 -13.27 -11.80
N PHE A 31 15.47 -12.74 -11.30
CA PHE A 31 14.90 -11.48 -11.80
C PHE A 31 15.60 -10.31 -11.09
N GLY A 32 16.60 -9.73 -11.76
CA GLY A 32 17.41 -8.64 -11.23
C GLY A 32 17.10 -7.28 -11.86
N GLU A 33 18.02 -6.34 -11.67
CA GLU A 33 17.90 -4.96 -12.19
C GLU A 33 17.70 -4.92 -13.71
N LYS A 34 18.44 -5.74 -14.46
CA LYS A 34 18.35 -5.78 -15.91
C LYS A 34 16.95 -6.21 -16.37
N GLU A 35 16.43 -7.31 -15.82
CA GLU A 35 15.11 -7.82 -16.16
C GLU A 35 14.01 -6.83 -15.78
N TRP A 36 14.18 -6.13 -14.64
CA TRP A 36 13.27 -5.07 -14.22
C TRP A 36 13.27 -3.88 -15.18
N LEU A 37 14.45 -3.41 -15.62
CA LEU A 37 14.58 -2.32 -16.60
C LEU A 37 13.98 -2.69 -17.96
N ASP A 38 14.20 -3.93 -18.42
CA ASP A 38 13.61 -4.42 -19.67
C ASP A 38 12.09 -4.45 -19.60
N GLU A 39 11.51 -4.94 -18.49
CA GLU A 39 10.06 -4.97 -18.28
C GLU A 39 9.48 -3.55 -18.16
N LEU A 40 10.17 -2.65 -17.45
CA LEU A 40 9.77 -1.25 -17.37
C LEU A 40 9.72 -0.65 -18.78
N ASN A 41 10.77 -0.79 -19.59
CA ASN A 41 10.80 -0.29 -20.96
C ASN A 41 9.70 -0.89 -21.84
N ALA A 42 9.45 -2.21 -21.75
CA ALA A 42 8.40 -2.88 -22.50
C ALA A 42 6.99 -2.34 -22.16
N THR A 43 6.69 -2.16 -20.86
CA THR A 43 5.39 -1.61 -20.44
C THR A 43 5.20 -0.16 -20.86
N GLN A 44 6.27 0.64 -20.88
CA GLN A 44 6.23 2.03 -21.36
C GLN A 44 5.94 2.07 -22.87
N ALA A 45 6.63 1.26 -23.66
CA ALA A 45 6.42 1.18 -25.11
C ALA A 45 4.99 0.76 -25.49
N SER A 46 4.31 0.01 -24.62
CA SER A 46 2.90 -0.36 -24.82
C SER A 46 1.90 0.80 -24.63
N GLY A 47 2.36 1.97 -24.13
CA GLY A 47 1.50 3.13 -23.87
C GLY A 47 0.55 2.97 -22.69
N ARG A 48 0.78 1.96 -21.83
CA ARG A 48 -0.06 1.71 -20.65
C ARG A 48 0.18 2.74 -19.56
N ASP A 49 -0.92 3.22 -18.96
CA ASP A 49 -0.91 3.97 -17.72
C ASP A 49 -0.37 3.14 -16.52
N MET A 50 -0.17 3.79 -15.39
CA MET A 50 0.45 3.24 -14.19
C MET A 50 -0.49 3.24 -12.99
N SER A 51 -0.19 2.35 -12.05
CA SER A 51 -0.70 2.37 -10.69
C SER A 51 0.50 2.44 -9.74
N LEU A 52 0.47 3.36 -8.79
CA LEU A 52 1.51 3.52 -7.77
C LEU A 52 1.02 2.92 -6.45
N TYR A 53 1.83 2.04 -5.87
CA TYR A 53 1.60 1.49 -4.53
C TYR A 53 2.74 1.94 -3.62
N VAL A 54 2.39 2.54 -2.48
CA VAL A 54 3.35 2.92 -1.44
C VAL A 54 3.05 2.11 -0.19
N HIS A 55 4.05 1.35 0.26
CA HIS A 55 3.94 0.51 1.44
C HIS A 55 4.43 1.24 2.67
N ILE A 56 3.56 1.61 3.62
CA ILE A 56 3.96 2.19 4.90
C ILE A 56 3.93 1.08 5.96
N PRO A 57 5.09 0.52 6.38
CA PRO A 57 5.11 -0.73 7.12
C PRO A 57 4.83 -0.55 8.62
N PHE A 58 4.60 0.65 9.13
CA PHE A 58 4.54 0.89 10.57
C PHE A 58 3.13 0.78 11.12
N CYS A 59 2.97 0.16 12.29
CA CYS A 59 1.78 0.32 13.11
C CYS A 59 2.20 0.71 14.53
N ASP A 60 1.35 1.49 15.20
CA ASP A 60 1.57 1.82 16.61
C ASP A 60 1.46 0.57 17.49
N THR A 61 0.40 -0.22 17.30
CA THR A 61 0.11 -1.41 18.09
C THR A 61 0.02 -2.67 17.22
N LEU A 62 0.56 -3.79 17.71
CA LEU A 62 0.46 -5.10 17.07
C LEU A 62 -0.94 -5.71 17.31
N CYS A 63 -1.70 -5.95 16.25
CA CYS A 63 -2.91 -6.80 16.33
C CYS A 63 -2.51 -8.27 16.25
N TYR A 64 -3.00 -9.13 17.15
CA TYR A 64 -2.55 -10.52 17.28
C TYR A 64 -2.98 -11.42 16.13
N TYR A 65 -3.99 -11.01 15.36
CA TYR A 65 -4.42 -11.69 14.13
C TYR A 65 -3.66 -11.22 12.88
N CYS A 66 -2.82 -10.18 12.97
CA CYS A 66 -2.25 -9.53 11.80
C CYS A 66 -1.28 -10.45 11.03
N GLY A 67 -1.54 -10.64 9.74
CA GLY A 67 -0.66 -11.33 8.81
C GLY A 67 -0.02 -10.41 7.75
N CYS A 68 -0.11 -9.09 7.94
CA CYS A 68 0.45 -8.10 7.02
C CYS A 68 1.97 -8.00 7.18
N ASN A 69 2.66 -7.56 6.12
CA ASN A 69 4.04 -7.10 6.26
C ASN A 69 4.02 -5.76 7.01
N MET A 70 4.42 -5.78 8.28
CA MET A 70 4.41 -4.60 9.14
C MET A 70 5.45 -4.69 10.26
N VAL A 71 5.72 -3.55 10.88
CA VAL A 71 6.63 -3.33 11.99
C VAL A 71 5.86 -2.57 13.06
N ALA A 72 5.54 -3.23 14.17
CA ALA A 72 4.96 -2.58 15.34
C ALA A 72 6.03 -1.77 16.06
N THR A 73 5.83 -0.45 16.22
CA THR A 73 6.82 0.41 16.88
C THR A 73 6.20 1.74 17.30
N HIS A 74 6.61 2.25 18.47
CA HIS A 74 6.31 3.63 18.90
C HIS A 74 7.45 4.63 18.59
N ASP A 75 8.52 4.16 17.94
CA ASP A 75 9.69 4.97 17.61
C ASP A 75 9.52 5.59 16.22
N TYR A 76 9.03 6.83 16.19
CA TYR A 76 8.78 7.56 14.95
C TYR A 76 10.06 7.81 14.12
N SER A 77 11.26 7.78 14.72
CA SER A 77 12.51 8.01 13.99
C SER A 77 12.74 6.95 12.90
N LYS A 78 12.14 5.77 13.04
CA LYS A 78 12.12 4.72 12.01
C LYS A 78 11.31 5.14 10.79
N ALA A 79 10.17 5.80 10.97
CA ALA A 79 9.39 6.35 9.88
C ALA A 79 10.14 7.50 9.19
N ASP A 80 10.81 8.37 9.94
CA ASP A 80 11.64 9.44 9.36
C ASP A 80 12.77 8.87 8.49
N THR A 81 13.47 7.86 9.00
CA THR A 81 14.54 7.16 8.26
C THR A 81 13.98 6.47 7.01
N TYR A 82 12.85 5.78 7.15
CA TYR A 82 12.17 5.10 6.05
C TYR A 82 11.76 6.08 4.93
N LEU A 83 11.16 7.23 5.29
CA LEU A 83 10.81 8.27 4.33
C LEU A 83 12.02 8.79 3.57
N GLY A 84 13.17 8.91 4.23
CA GLY A 84 14.43 9.29 3.60
C GLY A 84 14.88 8.30 2.50
N TYR A 85 14.69 7.00 2.70
CA TYR A 85 14.95 5.99 1.67
C TYR A 85 13.87 5.96 0.60
N LEU A 86 12.60 6.07 1.00
CA LEU A 86 11.47 6.08 0.08
C LEU A 86 11.54 7.24 -0.91
N PHE A 87 11.97 8.43 -0.48
CA PHE A 87 12.18 9.56 -1.41
C PHE A 87 13.27 9.28 -2.43
N GLN A 88 14.39 8.67 -2.02
CA GLN A 88 15.43 8.26 -2.95
C GLN A 88 14.94 7.21 -3.95
N GLU A 89 14.10 6.28 -3.49
CA GLU A 89 13.49 5.28 -4.37
C GLU A 89 12.51 5.92 -5.35
N ILE A 90 11.65 6.83 -4.89
CA ILE A 90 10.73 7.61 -5.73
C ILE A 90 11.51 8.37 -6.80
N ASP A 91 12.57 9.10 -6.42
CA ASP A 91 13.41 9.86 -7.36
C ASP A 91 14.04 8.93 -8.43
N ARG A 92 14.55 7.77 -8.01
CA ARG A 92 15.19 6.80 -8.92
C ARG A 92 14.19 6.16 -9.88
N VAL A 93 13.05 5.68 -9.38
CA VAL A 93 12.03 5.02 -10.20
C VAL A 93 11.40 6.03 -11.16
N ALA A 94 11.10 7.24 -10.70
CA ALA A 94 10.56 8.29 -11.54
C ALA A 94 11.53 8.71 -12.65
N ALA A 95 12.84 8.78 -12.39
CA ALA A 95 13.84 9.10 -13.41
C ALA A 95 13.93 8.05 -14.53
N LEU A 96 13.55 6.80 -14.25
CA LEU A 96 13.50 5.71 -15.22
C LEU A 96 12.12 5.58 -15.88
N THR A 97 11.13 6.32 -15.36
CA THR A 97 9.75 6.28 -15.84
C THR A 97 9.48 7.37 -16.86
N ALA A 98 8.85 7.01 -17.98
CA ALA A 98 8.51 7.97 -19.02
C ALA A 98 7.56 9.07 -18.48
N PRO A 99 7.91 10.37 -18.61
CA PRO A 99 7.20 11.48 -17.94
C PRO A 99 5.75 11.67 -18.41
N GLU A 100 5.41 11.19 -19.60
CA GLU A 100 4.06 11.24 -20.16
C GLU A 100 3.12 10.18 -19.57
N ARG A 101 3.64 9.13 -18.91
CA ARG A 101 2.79 8.07 -18.35
C ARG A 101 1.96 8.58 -17.19
N LEU A 102 0.65 8.38 -17.29
CA LEU A 102 -0.28 8.79 -16.26
C LEU A 102 -0.37 7.75 -15.16
N ALA A 103 -0.20 8.19 -13.91
CA ALA A 103 -0.62 7.41 -12.75
C ALA A 103 -2.13 7.60 -12.55
N ARG A 104 -2.91 6.56 -12.87
CA ARG A 104 -4.38 6.55 -12.73
C ARG A 104 -4.83 6.11 -11.35
N GLN A 105 -3.97 5.44 -10.61
CA GLN A 105 -4.23 4.98 -9.26
C GLN A 105 -3.01 5.21 -8.39
N VAL A 106 -3.24 5.70 -7.18
CA VAL A 106 -2.26 5.78 -6.10
C VAL A 106 -2.89 5.13 -4.88
N HIS A 107 -2.19 4.18 -4.27
CA HIS A 107 -2.68 3.51 -3.07
C HIS A 107 -1.58 3.44 -2.01
N TRP A 108 -1.92 3.88 -0.80
CA TRP A 108 -1.08 3.71 0.38
C TRP A 108 -1.68 2.63 1.26
N GLY A 109 -0.89 1.61 1.56
CA GLY A 109 -1.28 0.52 2.45
C GLY A 109 -0.09 -0.05 3.21
N GLY A 110 -0.26 -1.20 3.85
CA GLY A 110 0.83 -1.96 4.46
C GLY A 110 0.58 -2.28 5.93
N GLY A 111 1.27 -1.57 6.81
CA GLY A 111 0.92 -1.49 8.23
C GLY A 111 -0.23 -0.51 8.39
N THR A 112 0.10 0.72 8.77
CA THR A 112 -0.85 1.82 8.92
C THR A 112 -0.27 3.07 8.26
N PRO A 113 -0.72 3.46 7.06
CA PRO A 113 -0.31 4.72 6.43
C PRO A 113 -0.48 5.95 7.33
N THR A 114 -1.53 5.99 8.14
CA THR A 114 -1.77 7.04 9.14
C THR A 114 -0.94 6.92 10.42
N PHE A 115 0.05 6.03 10.44
CA PHE A 115 1.18 6.13 11.38
C PHE A 115 2.02 7.38 11.08
N LEU A 116 2.10 7.79 9.81
CA LEU A 116 2.78 9.01 9.41
C LEU A 116 2.07 10.23 10.00
N LYS A 117 2.86 11.15 10.55
CA LYS A 117 2.36 12.44 11.02
C LYS A 117 1.71 13.21 9.85
N PRO A 118 0.73 14.08 10.12
CA PRO A 118 0.06 14.89 9.10
C PRO A 118 1.01 15.69 8.19
N ALA A 119 2.14 16.16 8.72
CA ALA A 119 3.15 16.87 7.94
C ALA A 119 3.89 15.94 6.96
N ASP A 120 4.17 14.70 7.37
CA ASP A 120 4.88 13.73 6.53
C ASP A 120 3.96 13.09 5.48
N ILE A 121 2.65 12.98 5.75
CA ILE A 121 1.63 12.65 4.72
C ILE A 121 1.71 13.66 3.58
N ARG A 122 1.62 14.96 3.90
CA ARG A 122 1.72 16.04 2.91
C ARG A 122 3.07 15.99 2.18
N ARG A 123 4.17 15.83 2.93
CA ARG A 123 5.52 15.78 2.38
C ARG A 123 5.70 14.64 1.39
N LEU A 124 5.26 13.43 1.76
CA LEU A 124 5.35 12.25 0.92
C LEU A 124 4.50 12.38 -0.34
N PHE A 125 3.24 12.80 -0.21
CA PHE A 125 2.38 12.97 -1.38
C PHE A 125 2.90 14.07 -2.31
N GLN A 126 3.29 15.22 -1.77
CA GLN A 126 3.87 16.32 -2.54
C GLN A 126 5.12 15.87 -3.31
N HIS A 127 6.00 15.09 -2.66
CA HIS A 127 7.19 14.56 -3.31
C HIS A 127 6.81 13.60 -4.45
N LEU A 128 5.90 12.65 -4.21
CA LEU A 128 5.39 11.72 -5.21
C LEU A 128 4.77 12.44 -6.42
N ALA A 129 3.88 13.41 -6.17
CA ALA A 129 3.20 14.21 -7.19
C ALA A 129 4.16 15.13 -7.97
N SER A 130 5.32 15.47 -7.39
CA SER A 130 6.37 16.24 -8.07
C SER A 130 7.25 15.40 -9.01
N ARG A 131 7.08 14.07 -9.00
CA ARG A 131 7.90 13.11 -9.73
C ARG A 131 7.12 12.28 -10.74
N PHE A 132 5.86 11.98 -10.45
CA PHE A 132 4.98 11.25 -11.34
C PHE A 132 3.86 12.14 -11.88
N ASN A 133 3.48 11.92 -13.13
CA ASN A 133 2.34 12.58 -13.75
C ASN A 133 1.05 11.91 -13.28
N ILE A 134 0.45 12.41 -12.19
CA ILE A 134 -0.79 11.86 -11.63
C ILE A 134 -1.99 12.41 -12.41
N ALA A 135 -2.85 11.53 -12.88
CA ALA A 135 -4.03 11.93 -13.65
C ALA A 135 -4.98 12.78 -12.77
N PRO A 136 -5.62 13.84 -13.31
CA PRO A 136 -6.56 14.67 -12.55
C PRO A 136 -7.76 13.91 -11.98
N ASP A 137 -8.12 12.78 -12.59
CA ASP A 137 -9.21 11.88 -12.22
C ASP A 137 -8.70 10.59 -11.54
N ALA A 138 -7.45 10.56 -11.08
CA ALA A 138 -6.87 9.39 -10.46
C ALA A 138 -7.62 8.98 -9.18
N GLU A 139 -7.74 7.67 -8.96
CA GLU A 139 -8.14 7.15 -7.66
C GLU A 139 -6.94 7.23 -6.71
N ILE A 140 -7.06 8.05 -5.65
CA ILE A 140 -6.00 8.24 -4.65
C ILE A 140 -6.54 7.74 -3.32
N SER A 141 -6.00 6.62 -2.86
CA SER A 141 -6.58 5.81 -1.79
C SER A 141 -5.62 5.51 -0.65
N CYS A 142 -6.15 5.44 0.57
CA CYS A 142 -5.36 5.21 1.79
C CYS A 142 -6.03 4.19 2.72
N GLU A 143 -5.26 3.29 3.30
CA GLU A 143 -5.68 2.48 4.45
C GLU A 143 -5.55 3.25 5.76
N LEU A 144 -6.56 3.13 6.64
CA LEU A 144 -6.65 3.85 7.92
C LEU A 144 -6.86 2.88 9.09
N ASP A 145 -6.16 3.16 10.18
CA ASP A 145 -6.46 2.62 11.52
C ASP A 145 -7.20 3.71 12.32
N PRO A 146 -8.44 3.48 12.79
CA PRO A 146 -9.22 4.51 13.50
C PRO A 146 -8.73 4.83 14.92
N ARG A 147 -7.76 4.07 15.49
CA ARG A 147 -7.34 4.23 16.90
C ARG A 147 -6.52 5.49 17.14
N GLU A 148 -5.54 5.75 16.27
CA GLU A 148 -4.62 6.91 16.35
C GLU A 148 -4.93 7.99 15.29
N LEU A 149 -6.10 7.89 14.65
CA LEU A 149 -6.52 8.79 13.59
C LEU A 149 -7.07 10.10 14.15
N SER A 150 -6.35 11.20 13.92
CA SER A 150 -6.83 12.54 14.25
C SER A 150 -7.52 13.23 13.07
N ARG A 151 -8.27 14.31 13.36
CA ARG A 151 -8.84 15.20 12.33
C ARG A 151 -7.76 15.73 11.38
N GLU A 152 -6.59 16.08 11.91
CA GLU A 152 -5.47 16.64 11.14
C GLU A 152 -4.91 15.64 10.12
N HIS A 153 -5.00 14.33 10.40
CA HIS A 153 -4.64 13.29 9.43
C HIS A 153 -5.63 13.29 8.25
N ILE A 154 -6.93 13.40 8.53
CA ILE A 154 -7.96 13.46 7.48
C ILE A 154 -7.79 14.72 6.62
N GLU A 155 -7.51 15.87 7.25
CA GLU A 155 -7.23 17.12 6.54
C GLU A 155 -5.98 16.98 5.67
N ALA A 156 -4.90 16.39 6.19
CA ALA A 156 -3.68 16.13 5.43
C ALA A 156 -3.92 15.26 4.20
N LEU A 157 -4.72 14.19 4.34
CA LEU A 157 -5.10 13.31 3.24
C LEU A 157 -5.95 14.05 2.20
N ALA A 158 -6.96 14.80 2.63
CA ALA A 158 -7.82 15.55 1.73
C ALA A 158 -7.05 16.64 0.95
N GLU A 159 -6.16 17.38 1.62
CA GLU A 159 -5.26 18.36 1.00
C GLU A 159 -4.28 17.70 0.02
N SER A 160 -3.92 16.44 0.27
CA SER A 160 -3.08 15.61 -0.59
C SER A 160 -3.89 14.90 -1.70
N GLY A 161 -5.15 15.28 -1.93
CA GLY A 161 -5.97 14.75 -3.03
C GLY A 161 -6.52 13.33 -2.84
N PHE A 162 -6.38 12.73 -1.65
CA PHE A 162 -6.99 11.43 -1.37
C PHE A 162 -8.52 11.53 -1.47
N ASN A 163 -9.11 10.62 -2.23
CA ASN A 163 -10.54 10.60 -2.55
C ASN A 163 -11.21 9.25 -2.22
N ARG A 164 -10.44 8.28 -1.69
CA ARG A 164 -10.94 6.99 -1.22
C ARG A 164 -10.18 6.55 0.04
N VAL A 165 -10.88 5.93 0.98
CA VAL A 165 -10.26 5.35 2.18
C VAL A 165 -10.77 3.94 2.45
N SER A 166 -9.92 3.12 3.06
CA SER A 166 -10.26 1.80 3.59
C SER A 166 -9.94 1.78 5.08
N MET A 167 -10.94 1.55 5.94
CA MET A 167 -10.76 1.64 7.40
C MET A 167 -10.88 0.27 8.05
N GLY A 168 -9.87 -0.11 8.83
CA GLY A 168 -9.83 -1.39 9.53
C GLY A 168 -10.67 -1.40 10.82
N VAL A 169 -11.96 -1.74 10.73
CA VAL A 169 -12.85 -1.89 11.91
C VAL A 169 -12.69 -3.24 12.60
N GLN A 170 -12.50 -4.31 11.81
CA GLN A 170 -12.38 -5.71 12.24
C GLN A 170 -13.67 -6.29 12.84
N ASP A 171 -14.04 -5.88 14.06
CA ASP A 171 -15.24 -6.32 14.77
C ASP A 171 -15.69 -5.22 15.75
N LEU A 172 -16.99 -5.13 16.03
CA LEU A 172 -17.57 -4.20 17.00
C LEU A 172 -17.84 -4.86 18.37
N ASP A 173 -17.69 -6.18 18.48
CA ASP A 173 -17.81 -6.90 19.75
C ASP A 173 -16.60 -6.64 20.65
N GLU A 174 -16.86 -6.06 21.83
CA GLU A 174 -15.85 -5.69 22.81
C GLU A 174 -15.03 -6.91 23.31
N LYS A 175 -15.63 -8.09 23.40
CA LYS A 175 -14.91 -9.31 23.82
C LYS A 175 -13.93 -9.75 22.74
N VAL A 176 -14.30 -9.60 21.47
CA VAL A 176 -13.40 -9.89 20.34
C VAL A 176 -12.25 -8.90 20.32
N GLN A 177 -12.55 -7.60 20.42
CA GLN A 177 -11.53 -6.55 20.44
C GLN A 177 -10.51 -6.70 21.59
N LYS A 178 -10.93 -7.17 22.76
CA LYS A 178 -10.03 -7.43 23.90
C LYS A 178 -9.18 -8.69 23.72
N ALA A 179 -9.60 -9.62 22.87
CA ALA A 179 -8.96 -10.91 22.71
C ALA A 179 -7.88 -10.92 21.61
N VAL A 180 -7.94 -9.99 20.64
CA VAL A 180 -7.17 -10.06 19.39
C VAL A 180 -6.49 -8.76 18.98
#